data_AF-A0A3S1P2C1-F1
#
_entry.id   AF-A0A3S1P2C1-F1
#
_cell.length_a   1.000
_cell.length_b   1.000
_cell.length_c   1.000
_cell.angle_alpha   90.00
_cell.angle_beta   90.00
_cell.angle_gamma   90.00
#
_symmetry.space_group_name_H-M   'P 1'
#
loop_
_entity.id
_entity.type
_entity.pdbx_description
1 polymer ?
#
loop_
_entity_poly.entity_id
_entity_poly.type
_entity_poly.pdbx_seq_one_letter_code
_entity_poly.pdbx_strand_id
1 'polypeptide(L)'
;RRTGIAAGLMLGVSVHALNAFASEPTIPPQPATFPAEGKIHYVARDSILEFKALPEYHEPDWVTEKYVKTGKLPPVKDRLPKEPLVFKTANMPDGIGVYGDTMRHVIGGRPEGWNYGAGQTQGWGGIDIGLSECLTRTAPLFQVEAKDTEPLPNLAKSWDWSSDGHKLTMHLIEGAKWSDGAPFNADDVMFYW
;
A
#
# COMPACT_ATOMS: atom_id res chain seq x y z
N ARG A 1 -68.24 13.65 -19.32
CA ARG A 1 -67.68 12.98 -20.53
C ARG A 1 -66.25 13.43 -20.91
N ARG A 2 -65.79 14.64 -20.53
CA ARG A 2 -64.43 15.14 -20.86
C ARG A 2 -63.33 14.79 -19.85
N THR A 3 -63.65 14.48 -18.60
CA THR A 3 -62.68 14.11 -17.54
C THR A 3 -62.14 12.68 -17.64
N GLY A 4 -62.93 11.73 -18.16
CA GLY A 4 -62.48 10.32 -18.30
C GLY A 4 -61.45 10.09 -19.41
N ILE A 5 -61.41 10.98 -20.41
CA ILE A 5 -60.47 10.89 -21.54
C ILE A 5 -59.06 11.37 -21.12
N ALA A 6 -58.97 12.38 -20.25
CA ALA A 6 -57.70 12.90 -19.77
C ALA A 6 -56.97 11.94 -18.82
N ALA A 7 -57.70 11.23 -17.94
CA ALA A 7 -57.13 10.23 -17.04
C ALA A 7 -56.59 8.99 -17.78
N GLY A 8 -57.27 8.54 -18.84
CA GLY A 8 -56.80 7.45 -19.69
C GLY A 8 -55.53 7.77 -20.47
N LEU A 9 -55.36 9.04 -20.90
CA LEU A 9 -54.17 9.47 -21.62
C LEU A 9 -52.92 9.49 -20.73
N MET A 10 -53.05 9.95 -19.48
CA MET A 10 -51.94 10.04 -18.52
C MET A 10 -51.44 8.66 -18.08
N LEU A 11 -52.33 7.68 -17.89
CA LEU A 11 -51.94 6.30 -17.57
C LEU A 11 -51.28 5.57 -18.75
N GLY A 12 -51.67 5.87 -19.99
CA GLY A 12 -51.08 5.25 -21.20
C GLY A 12 -49.63 5.66 -21.47
N VAL A 13 -49.27 6.91 -21.17
CA VAL A 13 -47.91 7.44 -21.35
C VAL A 13 -46.95 6.88 -20.30
N SER A 14 -47.42 6.61 -19.07
CA SER A 14 -46.58 6.05 -17.99
C SER A 14 -46.14 4.61 -18.24
N VAL A 15 -46.93 3.78 -18.93
CA VAL A 15 -46.56 2.38 -19.22
C VAL A 15 -45.54 2.27 -20.36
N HIS A 16 -45.51 3.24 -21.27
CA HIS A 16 -44.53 3.27 -22.38
C HIS A 16 -43.16 3.81 -21.94
N ALA A 17 -43.10 4.62 -20.87
CA ALA A 17 -41.84 5.11 -20.31
C ALA A 17 -41.06 4.04 -19.53
N LEU A 18 -41.70 2.94 -19.11
CA LEU A 18 -41.06 1.85 -18.36
C LEU A 18 -40.19 0.93 -19.22
N ASN A 19 -40.30 0.99 -20.55
CA ASN A 19 -39.50 0.19 -21.51
C ASN A 19 -38.61 1.07 -22.40
N ALA A 20 -38.27 2.30 -21.97
CA ALA A 20 -37.47 3.24 -22.76
C ALA A 20 -35.96 2.94 -22.68
N PHE A 21 -35.55 1.69 -22.89
CA PHE A 21 -34.15 1.40 -23.25
C PHE A 21 -34.01 1.61 -24.76
N ALA A 22 -33.14 2.54 -25.17
CA ALA A 22 -32.88 2.84 -26.58
C ALA A 22 -32.26 1.67 -27.35
N SER A 23 -31.77 0.64 -26.64
CA SER A 23 -31.26 -0.62 -27.16
C SER A 23 -31.31 -1.68 -26.06
N GLU A 24 -31.43 -2.96 -26.46
CA GLU A 24 -31.34 -4.07 -25.52
C GLU A 24 -29.92 -4.18 -24.95
N PRO A 25 -29.73 -4.27 -23.61
CA PRO A 25 -28.45 -4.60 -23.01
C PRO A 25 -27.98 -5.98 -23.49
N THR A 26 -26.71 -6.09 -23.89
CA THR A 26 -26.07 -7.36 -24.26
C THR A 26 -24.79 -7.58 -23.47
N ILE A 27 -24.29 -8.82 -23.43
CA ILE A 27 -23.00 -9.14 -22.83
C ILE A 27 -21.87 -8.71 -23.79
N PRO A 28 -20.74 -8.16 -23.27
CA PRO A 28 -19.56 -7.93 -24.08
C PRO A 28 -19.13 -9.23 -24.77
N PRO A 29 -18.75 -9.20 -26.06
CA PRO A 29 -18.24 -10.38 -26.73
C PRO A 29 -16.96 -10.87 -26.05
N GLN A 30 -16.73 -12.18 -26.09
CA GLN A 30 -15.50 -12.75 -25.55
C GLN A 30 -14.28 -12.15 -26.29
N PRO A 31 -13.28 -11.62 -25.57
CA PRO A 31 -12.06 -11.11 -26.19
C PRO A 31 -11.24 -12.26 -26.77
N ALA A 32 -10.30 -11.93 -27.66
CA ALA A 32 -9.32 -12.90 -28.14
C ALA A 32 -8.49 -13.46 -26.96
N THR A 33 -8.11 -14.74 -27.03
CA THR A 33 -7.24 -15.36 -26.04
C THR A 33 -5.88 -14.66 -26.02
N PHE A 34 -5.50 -14.14 -24.85
CA PHE A 34 -4.20 -13.54 -24.61
C PHE A 34 -3.59 -14.20 -23.36
N PRO A 35 -2.75 -15.24 -23.50
CA PRO A 35 -2.17 -15.91 -22.36
C PRO A 35 -1.21 -14.96 -21.63
N ALA A 36 -1.39 -14.78 -20.32
CA ALA A 36 -0.43 -14.03 -19.53
C ALA A 36 0.91 -14.78 -19.50
N GLU A 37 1.98 -14.11 -19.94
CA GLU A 37 3.33 -14.65 -19.93
C GLU A 37 4.03 -14.38 -18.58
N GLY A 38 4.89 -15.32 -18.17
CA GLY A 38 5.36 -15.41 -16.79
C GLY A 38 4.35 -16.15 -15.89
N LYS A 39 4.82 -16.67 -14.77
CA LYS A 39 3.96 -17.35 -13.78
C LYS A 39 4.25 -16.78 -12.40
N ILE A 40 3.18 -16.48 -11.67
CA ILE A 40 3.28 -16.08 -10.27
C ILE A 40 3.68 -17.31 -9.46
N HIS A 41 4.70 -17.15 -8.63
CA HIS A 41 5.04 -18.13 -7.59
C HIS A 41 4.23 -17.79 -6.34
N TYR A 42 3.13 -18.51 -6.13
CA TYR A 42 2.27 -18.27 -4.98
C TYR A 42 2.93 -18.75 -3.68
N VAL A 43 2.79 -17.94 -2.62
CA VAL A 43 3.36 -18.18 -1.29
C VAL A 43 2.34 -17.90 -0.19
N ALA A 44 2.68 -18.30 1.05
CA ALA A 44 1.93 -17.92 2.23
C ALA A 44 2.17 -16.45 2.59
N ARG A 45 1.17 -15.77 3.15
CA ARG A 45 1.24 -14.35 3.51
C ARG A 45 2.38 -14.03 4.48
N ASP A 46 2.60 -14.89 5.46
CA ASP A 46 3.63 -14.76 6.51
C ASP A 46 5.04 -15.14 6.05
N SER A 47 5.22 -15.63 4.81
CA SER A 47 6.55 -15.95 4.29
C SER A 47 7.33 -14.74 3.78
N ILE A 48 6.71 -13.56 3.72
CA ILE A 48 7.31 -12.35 3.11
C ILE A 48 8.20 -11.60 4.10
N LEU A 49 7.67 -11.31 5.31
CA LEU A 49 8.33 -10.45 6.30
C LEU A 49 7.87 -10.78 7.73
N GLU A 50 8.63 -10.31 8.71
CA GLU A 50 8.31 -10.38 10.14
C GLU A 50 8.92 -9.19 10.90
N PHE A 51 8.47 -8.89 12.11
CA PHE A 51 9.09 -7.89 12.99
C PHE A 51 9.85 -8.59 14.10
N LYS A 52 11.17 -8.37 14.19
CA LYS A 52 12.00 -8.91 15.27
C LYS A 52 13.33 -8.19 15.41
N ALA A 53 13.91 -8.22 16.60
CA ALA A 53 15.31 -7.84 16.79
C ALA A 53 16.26 -8.89 16.20
N LEU A 54 17.37 -8.45 15.62
CA LEU A 54 18.48 -9.28 15.17
C LEU A 54 19.71 -9.06 16.07
N PRO A 55 20.62 -10.06 16.17
CA PRO A 55 21.83 -9.94 16.99
C PRO A 55 22.80 -8.88 16.45
N GLU A 56 22.79 -8.64 15.14
CA GLU A 56 23.67 -7.70 14.45
C GLU A 56 22.95 -6.98 13.31
N TYR A 57 23.45 -5.80 12.98
CA TYR A 57 22.95 -4.97 11.88
C TYR A 57 24.14 -4.39 11.12
N HIS A 58 24.03 -4.40 9.80
CA HIS A 58 25.06 -3.93 8.89
C HIS A 58 24.52 -2.76 8.06
N GLU A 59 25.43 -1.97 7.52
CA GLU A 59 25.14 -0.83 6.64
C GLU A 59 26.30 -0.65 5.64
N PRO A 60 26.18 0.17 4.58
CA PRO A 60 27.28 0.36 3.66
C PRO A 60 28.53 0.88 4.37
N ASP A 61 29.70 0.28 4.11
CA ASP A 61 30.96 0.61 4.81
C ASP A 61 31.27 2.11 4.82
N TRP A 62 31.02 2.80 3.71
CA TRP A 62 31.28 4.23 3.61
C TRP A 62 30.41 5.08 4.55
N VAL A 63 29.22 4.61 4.96
CA VAL A 63 28.38 5.30 5.95
C VAL A 63 29.05 5.23 7.32
N THR A 64 29.49 4.05 7.72
CA THR A 64 30.24 3.85 8.97
C THR A 64 31.50 4.69 8.99
N GLU A 65 32.34 4.59 7.96
CA GLU A 65 33.64 5.26 7.91
C GLU A 65 33.52 6.79 7.83
N LYS A 66 32.62 7.31 7.01
CA LYS A 66 32.56 8.75 6.72
C LYS A 66 31.60 9.53 7.62
N TYR A 67 30.59 8.87 8.20
CA TYR A 67 29.53 9.54 8.97
C TYR A 67 29.46 9.06 10.43
N VAL A 68 29.43 7.76 10.68
CA VAL A 68 29.31 7.25 12.06
C VAL A 68 30.59 7.52 12.86
N LYS A 69 31.75 7.10 12.34
CA LYS A 69 33.05 7.32 13.01
C LYS A 69 33.43 8.80 13.16
N THR A 70 32.83 9.68 12.36
CA THR A 70 33.07 11.13 12.42
C THR A 70 32.04 11.86 13.30
N GLY A 71 31.12 11.14 13.94
CA GLY A 71 30.09 11.72 14.82
C GLY A 71 28.98 12.47 14.09
N LYS A 72 28.89 12.36 12.76
CA LYS A 72 27.85 13.01 11.95
C LYS A 72 26.56 12.21 11.88
N LEU A 73 26.59 10.94 12.24
CA LEU A 73 25.43 10.06 12.23
C LEU A 73 25.52 9.07 13.41
N PRO A 74 24.42 8.77 14.12
CA PRO A 74 24.43 7.72 15.14
C PRO A 74 24.71 6.33 14.54
N PRO A 75 25.25 5.39 15.33
CA PRO A 75 25.38 3.99 14.94
C PRO A 75 24.07 3.39 14.40
N VAL A 76 24.14 2.45 13.46
CA VAL A 76 22.95 1.82 12.84
C VAL A 76 21.98 1.25 13.87
N LYS A 77 22.47 0.60 14.92
CA LYS A 77 21.65 0.02 15.99
C LYS A 77 20.81 1.08 16.73
N ASP A 78 21.30 2.30 16.85
CA ASP A 78 20.61 3.39 17.55
C ASP A 78 19.60 4.10 16.64
N ARG A 79 19.79 4.00 15.32
CA ARG A 79 18.84 4.50 14.32
C ARG A 79 17.65 3.58 14.15
N LEU A 80 17.86 2.27 14.19
CA LEU A 80 16.81 1.26 14.00
C LEU A 80 15.75 1.26 15.12
N PRO A 81 14.52 0.80 14.81
CA PRO A 81 13.50 0.50 15.82
C PRO A 81 13.91 -0.70 16.68
N LYS A 82 13.20 -0.94 17.79
CA LYS A 82 13.48 -2.06 18.69
C LYS A 82 13.34 -3.42 17.99
N GLU A 83 12.29 -3.55 17.19
CA GLU A 83 12.02 -4.72 16.36
C GLU A 83 11.80 -4.25 14.92
N PRO A 84 12.86 -4.19 14.09
CA PRO A 84 12.72 -3.80 12.70
C PRO A 84 11.90 -4.80 11.88
N LEU A 85 11.34 -4.31 10.77
CA LEU A 85 10.78 -5.15 9.71
C LEU A 85 11.93 -5.90 9.03
N VAL A 86 11.88 -7.23 9.08
CA VAL A 86 12.86 -8.16 8.53
C VAL A 86 12.20 -8.90 7.37
N PHE A 87 12.73 -8.70 6.16
CA PHE A 87 12.34 -9.50 5.00
C PHE A 87 12.90 -10.92 5.12
N LYS A 88 12.07 -11.92 4.84
CA LYS A 88 12.48 -13.33 4.87
C LYS A 88 13.15 -13.71 3.56
N THR A 89 14.36 -14.27 3.65
CA THR A 89 15.18 -14.64 2.49
C THR A 89 14.50 -15.65 1.56
N ALA A 90 13.65 -16.52 2.11
CA ALA A 90 12.88 -17.49 1.34
C ALA A 90 11.95 -16.85 0.29
N ASN A 91 11.56 -15.58 0.47
CA ASN A 91 10.72 -14.84 -0.47
C ASN A 91 11.50 -13.85 -1.35
N MET A 92 12.84 -13.84 -1.24
CA MET A 92 13.69 -13.05 -2.14
C MET A 92 13.98 -13.89 -3.38
N PRO A 93 13.61 -13.46 -4.60
CA PRO A 93 13.81 -14.27 -5.81
C PRO A 93 15.26 -14.72 -6.02
N ASP A 94 16.23 -13.85 -5.68
CA ASP A 94 17.66 -14.07 -5.88
C ASP A 94 18.46 -14.12 -4.56
N GLY A 95 17.76 -14.23 -3.42
CA GLY A 95 18.38 -14.26 -2.09
C GLY A 95 18.86 -12.90 -1.57
N ILE A 96 19.81 -12.91 -0.63
CA ILE A 96 20.30 -11.71 0.06
C ILE A 96 21.11 -10.84 -0.91
N GLY A 97 20.76 -9.55 -0.98
CA GLY A 97 21.45 -8.57 -1.83
C GLY A 97 22.78 -8.06 -1.29
N VAL A 98 23.42 -7.19 -2.07
CA VAL A 98 24.64 -6.45 -1.71
C VAL A 98 24.41 -4.95 -1.90
N TYR A 99 25.08 -4.10 -1.12
CA TYR A 99 24.91 -2.65 -1.20
C TYR A 99 25.51 -2.06 -2.48
N GLY A 100 24.79 -1.12 -3.11
CA GLY A 100 25.29 -0.32 -4.24
C GLY A 100 24.23 -0.05 -5.31
N ASP A 101 24.67 0.61 -6.39
CA ASP A 101 23.89 0.93 -7.61
C ASP A 101 22.86 2.06 -7.49
N THR A 102 22.10 2.32 -8.56
CA THR A 102 21.07 3.36 -8.66
C THR A 102 19.90 2.91 -9.55
N MET A 103 18.71 2.82 -8.97
CA MET A 103 17.48 2.55 -9.73
C MET A 103 17.00 3.83 -10.44
N ARG A 104 16.95 3.80 -11.78
CA ARG A 104 16.63 4.97 -12.61
C ARG A 104 15.19 4.90 -13.14
N HIS A 105 14.34 5.79 -12.64
CA HIS A 105 12.95 5.93 -13.08
C HIS A 105 12.80 7.06 -14.11
N VAL A 106 11.79 6.96 -14.96
CA VAL A 106 11.34 8.04 -15.85
C VAL A 106 9.88 8.32 -15.56
N ILE A 107 9.55 9.59 -15.31
CA ILE A 107 8.19 9.99 -14.96
C ILE A 107 7.67 11.09 -15.90
N GLY A 108 6.37 11.04 -16.18
CA GLY A 108 5.68 12.06 -16.97
C GLY A 108 5.23 13.27 -16.13
N GLY A 109 4.95 13.06 -14.84
CA GLY A 109 4.45 14.10 -13.93
C GLY A 109 5.53 15.11 -13.51
N ARG A 110 5.10 16.14 -12.78
CA ARG A 110 5.97 17.14 -12.16
C ARG A 110 5.57 17.30 -10.68
N PRO A 111 6.53 17.44 -9.76
CA PRO A 111 6.22 17.67 -8.36
C PRO A 111 5.65 19.09 -8.16
N GLU A 112 4.54 19.19 -7.46
CA GLU A 112 3.97 20.45 -6.96
C GLU A 112 4.57 20.85 -5.61
N GLY A 113 4.99 19.84 -4.84
CA GLY A 113 5.55 19.97 -3.50
C GLY A 113 5.54 18.63 -2.79
N TRP A 114 5.82 18.65 -1.49
CA TRP A 114 6.00 17.44 -0.67
C TRP A 114 4.85 17.20 0.31
N ASN A 115 3.84 18.06 0.34
CA ASN A 115 2.69 17.91 1.23
C ASN A 115 1.65 16.96 0.62
N TYR A 116 1.98 15.67 0.57
CA TYR A 116 1.10 14.61 0.05
C TYR A 116 -0.23 14.56 0.80
N GLY A 117 -0.21 14.69 2.13
CA GLY A 117 -1.42 14.68 2.97
C GLY A 117 -2.39 15.82 2.68
N ALA A 118 -1.92 16.93 2.09
CA ALA A 118 -2.76 18.03 1.63
C ALA A 118 -3.07 17.99 0.12
N GLY A 119 -2.77 16.88 -0.56
CA GLY A 119 -3.14 16.65 -1.96
C GLY A 119 -2.12 17.13 -3.01
N GLN A 120 -0.91 17.54 -2.63
CA GLN A 120 0.14 17.85 -3.61
C GLN A 120 0.67 16.57 -4.26
N THR A 121 0.79 16.54 -5.59
CA THR A 121 1.50 15.42 -6.27
C THR A 121 3.02 15.61 -6.26
N GLN A 122 3.75 14.51 -6.12
CA GLN A 122 5.22 14.47 -6.30
C GLN A 122 5.62 14.07 -7.72
N GLY A 123 4.66 13.90 -8.64
CA GLY A 123 4.92 13.58 -10.05
C GLY A 123 4.69 12.11 -10.44
N TRP A 124 4.14 11.29 -9.54
CA TRP A 124 3.76 9.89 -9.76
C TRP A 124 4.96 8.99 -10.12
N GLY A 125 4.70 7.87 -10.79
CA GLY A 125 5.74 6.97 -11.30
C GLY A 125 6.60 6.30 -10.22
N GLY A 126 6.07 6.24 -8.99
CA GLY A 126 6.71 5.61 -7.84
C GLY A 126 7.33 6.57 -6.83
N ILE A 127 7.36 7.89 -7.09
CA ILE A 127 7.95 8.85 -6.14
C ILE A 127 7.18 8.88 -4.82
N ASP A 128 5.88 9.14 -4.87
CA ASP A 128 5.01 9.18 -3.69
C ASP A 128 4.94 7.82 -2.98
N ILE A 129 4.91 6.73 -3.76
CA ILE A 129 4.96 5.34 -3.24
C ILE A 129 6.25 5.08 -2.45
N GLY A 130 7.39 5.61 -2.89
CA GLY A 130 8.68 5.45 -2.21
C GLY A 130 8.91 6.40 -1.03
N LEU A 131 8.09 7.44 -0.89
CA LEU A 131 8.22 8.45 0.17
C LEU A 131 7.19 8.26 1.29
N SER A 132 5.95 7.94 0.93
CA SER A 132 4.79 7.97 1.83
C SER A 132 4.41 6.56 2.27
N GLU A 133 5.17 6.00 3.21
CA GLU A 133 4.87 4.69 3.81
C GLU A 133 3.53 4.73 4.58
N CYS A 134 2.73 3.68 4.45
CA CYS A 134 1.38 3.58 5.04
C CYS A 134 1.35 2.68 6.28
N LEU A 135 0.22 2.64 7.01
CA LEU A 135 0.04 1.69 8.13
C LEU A 135 0.17 0.22 7.71
N THR A 136 -0.34 -0.13 6.52
CA THR A 136 -0.31 -1.48 5.96
C THR A 136 0.19 -1.48 4.52
N ARG A 137 0.58 -2.65 3.98
CA ARG A 137 1.06 -2.80 2.60
C ARG A 137 0.35 -3.95 1.88
N THR A 138 -0.23 -3.67 0.71
CA THR A 138 -1.00 -4.67 -0.05
C THR A 138 -0.41 -5.00 -1.42
N ALA A 139 0.43 -4.14 -1.99
CA ALA A 139 1.00 -4.36 -3.32
C ALA A 139 1.68 -5.73 -3.50
N PRO A 140 2.45 -6.27 -2.53
CA PRO A 140 3.05 -7.59 -2.68
C PRO A 140 2.05 -8.76 -2.66
N LEU A 141 0.78 -8.57 -2.31
CA LEU A 141 -0.19 -9.65 -2.14
C LEU A 141 -0.61 -10.33 -3.45
N PHE A 142 -0.19 -9.83 -4.63
CA PHE A 142 -0.40 -10.54 -5.90
C PHE A 142 0.21 -11.95 -5.91
N GLN A 143 1.26 -12.17 -5.10
CA GLN A 143 1.95 -13.45 -4.95
C GLN A 143 1.37 -14.31 -3.83
N VAL A 144 0.35 -13.85 -3.11
CA VAL A 144 -0.19 -14.57 -1.95
C VAL A 144 -1.39 -15.42 -2.37
N GLU A 145 -1.49 -16.63 -1.82
CA GLU A 145 -2.67 -17.47 -2.02
C GLU A 145 -3.93 -16.77 -1.47
N ALA A 146 -5.00 -16.72 -2.27
CA ALA A 146 -6.21 -15.92 -1.99
C ALA A 146 -6.92 -16.23 -0.64
N LYS A 147 -6.61 -17.37 -0.01
CA LYS A 147 -7.17 -17.80 1.27
C LYS A 147 -6.72 -16.96 2.48
N ASP A 148 -5.63 -16.20 2.34
CA ASP A 148 -5.09 -15.35 3.41
C ASP A 148 -4.55 -14.04 2.82
N THR A 149 -5.46 -13.09 2.58
CA THR A 149 -5.16 -11.79 1.95
C THR A 149 -5.18 -10.64 2.95
N GLU A 150 -5.00 -10.94 4.25
CA GLU A 150 -4.84 -9.90 5.26
C GLU A 150 -3.66 -8.97 4.87
N PRO A 151 -3.86 -7.63 4.82
CA PRO A 151 -2.82 -6.67 4.46
C PRO A 151 -1.52 -6.93 5.22
N LEU A 152 -0.36 -6.80 4.57
CA LEU A 152 0.90 -6.96 5.28
C LEU A 152 1.10 -5.82 6.30
N PRO A 153 1.68 -6.10 7.48
CA PRO A 153 2.07 -5.05 8.40
C PRO A 153 3.15 -4.16 7.80
N ASN A 154 3.13 -2.87 8.16
CA ASN A 154 4.10 -1.86 7.72
C ASN A 154 4.42 -0.91 8.89
N LEU A 155 3.89 0.33 8.90
CA LEU A 155 4.03 1.21 10.07
C LEU A 155 3.19 0.71 11.28
N ALA A 156 2.05 0.05 11.02
CA ALA A 156 1.38 -0.79 12.00
C ALA A 156 1.96 -2.21 11.90
N LYS A 157 2.64 -2.67 12.95
CA LYS A 157 3.33 -3.97 12.98
C LYS A 157 2.40 -5.15 13.28
N SER A 158 1.27 -4.89 13.94
CA SER A 158 0.23 -5.86 14.24
C SER A 158 -1.08 -5.17 14.63
N TRP A 159 -2.17 -5.92 14.68
CA TRP A 159 -3.46 -5.42 15.14
C TRP A 159 -4.35 -6.54 15.68
N ASP A 160 -5.26 -6.18 16.57
CA ASP A 160 -6.20 -7.09 17.22
C ASP A 160 -7.63 -6.56 17.08
N TRP A 161 -8.55 -7.42 16.66
CA TRP A 161 -9.99 -7.14 16.65
C TRP A 161 -10.60 -7.50 18.02
N SER A 162 -11.50 -6.65 18.52
CA SER A 162 -12.38 -7.03 19.63
C SER A 162 -13.29 -8.19 19.22
N SER A 163 -13.78 -8.95 20.20
CA SER A 163 -14.66 -10.10 19.96
C SER A 163 -15.97 -9.75 19.24
N ASP A 164 -16.44 -8.49 19.36
CA ASP A 164 -17.61 -7.96 18.66
C ASP A 164 -17.28 -7.37 17.27
N GLY A 165 -16.01 -7.30 16.88
CA GLY A 165 -15.56 -6.74 15.61
C GLY A 165 -15.69 -5.22 15.48
N HIS A 166 -16.00 -4.49 16.55
CA HIS A 166 -16.23 -3.04 16.51
C HIS A 166 -15.03 -2.19 16.95
N LYS A 167 -13.94 -2.81 17.41
CA LYS A 167 -12.70 -2.13 17.78
C LYS A 167 -11.51 -2.85 17.15
N LEU A 168 -10.66 -2.08 16.50
CA LEU A 168 -9.38 -2.54 15.97
C LEU A 168 -8.27 -1.81 16.73
N THR A 169 -7.49 -2.56 17.51
CA THR A 169 -6.31 -2.02 18.20
C THR A 169 -5.11 -2.21 17.28
N MET A 170 -4.50 -1.13 16.80
CA MET A 170 -3.29 -1.18 15.97
C MET A 170 -2.05 -0.89 16.81
N HIS A 171 -1.02 -1.73 16.67
CA HIS A 171 0.27 -1.57 17.35
C HIS A 171 1.29 -1.04 16.34
N LEU A 172 1.86 0.14 16.62
CA LEU A 172 2.84 0.78 15.74
C LEU A 172 4.26 0.22 15.97
N ILE A 173 5.11 0.40 14.97
CA ILE A 173 6.54 0.08 15.06
C ILE A 173 7.24 0.96 16.11
N GLU A 174 7.77 0.35 17.18
CA GLU A 174 8.35 1.08 18.30
C GLU A 174 9.81 1.50 18.05
N GLY A 175 10.10 2.78 18.26
CA GLY A 175 11.45 3.34 18.13
C GLY A 175 11.86 3.70 16.70
N ALA A 176 10.93 3.57 15.75
CA ALA A 176 11.11 4.09 14.40
C ALA A 176 11.23 5.61 14.43
N LYS A 177 11.94 6.16 13.45
CA LYS A 177 12.25 7.58 13.34
C LYS A 177 12.00 8.05 11.92
N TRP A 178 11.52 9.27 11.78
CA TRP A 178 11.57 10.02 10.55
C TRP A 178 13.02 10.19 10.07
N SER A 179 13.21 10.54 8.81
CA SER A 179 14.54 10.64 8.19
C SER A 179 15.42 11.73 8.79
N ASP A 180 14.83 12.71 9.47
CA ASP A 180 15.51 13.76 10.24
C ASP A 180 15.87 13.34 11.67
N GLY A 181 15.45 12.14 12.10
CA GLY A 181 15.70 11.57 13.42
C GLY A 181 14.57 11.80 14.44
N ALA A 182 13.51 12.56 14.11
CA ALA A 182 12.35 12.70 14.99
C ALA A 182 11.64 11.35 15.18
N PRO A 183 11.07 11.05 16.35
CA PRO A 183 10.36 9.78 16.57
C PRO A 183 9.10 9.70 15.70
N PHE A 184 8.85 8.53 15.11
CA PHE A 184 7.54 8.19 14.56
C PHE A 184 6.69 7.56 15.66
N ASN A 185 5.47 8.06 15.88
CA ASN A 185 4.57 7.56 16.91
C ASN A 185 3.08 7.77 16.56
N ALA A 186 2.20 7.57 17.54
CA ALA A 186 0.75 7.69 17.34
C ALA A 186 0.31 9.12 17.01
N ASP A 187 1.04 10.16 17.41
CA ASP A 187 0.71 11.56 17.11
C ASP A 187 0.75 11.82 15.60
N ASP A 188 1.68 11.20 14.87
CA ASP A 188 1.75 11.30 13.40
C ASP A 188 0.50 10.71 12.74
N VAL A 189 0.03 9.57 13.27
CA VAL A 189 -1.17 8.89 12.78
C VAL A 189 -2.42 9.71 13.09
N MET A 190 -2.51 10.28 14.30
CA MET A 190 -3.62 11.11 14.72
C MET A 190 -3.65 12.46 13.99
N PHE A 191 -2.50 13.01 13.61
CA PHE A 191 -2.44 14.21 12.79
C PHE A 191 -2.98 13.98 11.38
N TYR A 192 -2.75 12.79 10.81
CA TYR A 192 -3.23 12.43 9.49
C TYR A 192 -4.74 12.13 9.43
N TRP A 193 -5.31 11.60 10.51
CA TRP A 193 -6.72 11.19 10.62
C TRP A 193 -7.69 12.39 10.69
#